data_AF-A0A2U2HH31-F1
#
_entry.id   AF-A0A2U2HH31-F1
#
_cell.length_a   1.000
_cell.length_b   1.000
_cell.length_c   1.000
_cell.angle_alpha   90.00
_cell.angle_beta   90.00
_cell.angle_gamma   90.00
#
_symmetry.space_group_name_H-M   'P 1'
#
loop_
_entity.id
_entity.type
_entity.pdbx_description
1 polymer ?
#
loop_
_entity_poly.entity_id
_entity_poly.type
_entity_poly.pdbx_seq_one_letter_code
_entity_poly.pdbx_strand_id
1 'polypeptide(L)'
;MVYLATARSGKAGQALEELKAAKFKNTEAWDVNVIDFILGRIDEDELRKRPLKGTWSKQEAACTAQFHIGQSHLIAGKVALARPALEAAITACKDRAFESSAAQMDLDRLPK
;
A
#
# COMPACT_ATOMS: atom_id res chain seq x y z
N MET A 1 3.92 6.45 8.33
CA MET A 1 4.18 4.99 8.30
C MET A 1 5.69 4.74 8.22
N VAL A 2 6.30 4.26 9.31
CA VAL A 2 7.74 3.94 9.36
C VAL A 2 8.10 2.82 8.38
N TYR A 3 7.21 1.83 8.18
CA TYR A 3 7.43 0.70 7.28
C TYR A 3 7.86 1.11 5.85
N LEU A 4 7.06 1.93 5.15
CA LEU A 4 7.36 2.30 3.76
C LEU A 4 8.67 3.08 3.63
N ALA A 5 8.95 3.99 4.57
CA ALA A 5 10.19 4.75 4.57
C ALA A 5 11.40 3.81 4.73
N THR A 6 11.36 2.91 5.71
CA THR A 6 12.43 1.92 5.94
C THR A 6 12.57 0.95 4.76
N ALA A 7 11.45 0.43 4.24
CA ALA A 7 11.47 -0.51 3.12
C ALA A 7 12.08 0.10 1.85
N ARG A 8 11.74 1.36 1.55
CA ARG A 8 12.29 2.10 0.40
C ARG A 8 13.77 2.45 0.54
N SER A 9 14.32 2.45 1.76
CA SER A 9 15.76 2.63 2.00
C SER A 9 16.60 1.36 1.79
N GLY A 10 16.03 0.32 1.19
CA GLY A 10 16.69 -0.97 0.97
C GLY A 10 16.62 -1.92 2.17
N LYS A 11 15.92 -1.54 3.25
CA LYS A 11 15.79 -2.31 4.49
C LYS A 11 14.42 -2.98 4.61
N ALA A 12 13.86 -3.45 3.51
CA ALA A 12 12.52 -4.06 3.47
C ALA A 12 12.36 -5.25 4.42
N GLY A 13 13.37 -6.12 4.53
CA GLY A 13 13.35 -7.24 5.47
C GLY A 13 13.26 -6.79 6.93
N GLN A 14 14.07 -5.80 7.33
CA GLN A 14 14.01 -5.23 8.68
C GLN A 14 12.65 -4.57 8.94
N ALA A 15 12.16 -3.77 7.99
CA ALA A 15 10.87 -3.10 8.11
C ALA A 15 9.72 -4.11 8.30
N LEU A 16 9.81 -5.26 7.63
CA LEU A 16 8.84 -6.33 7.76
C LEU A 16 8.88 -7.00 9.14
N GLU A 17 10.07 -7.28 9.67
CA GLU A 17 10.21 -7.85 11.02
C GLU A 17 9.71 -6.90 12.11
N GLU A 18 10.01 -5.59 11.98
CA GLU A 18 9.47 -4.57 12.88
C GLU A 18 7.93 -4.51 12.82
N LEU A 19 7.36 -4.62 11.62
CA LEU A 19 5.91 -4.65 11.43
C LEU A 19 5.28 -5.92 12.02
N LYS A 20 5.94 -7.08 11.92
CA LYS A 20 5.49 -8.34 12.56
C LYS A 20 5.51 -8.25 14.08
N ALA A 21 6.50 -7.58 14.65
CA ALA A 21 6.63 -7.39 16.09
C ALA A 21 5.64 -6.34 16.65
N ALA A 22 5.05 -5.50 15.79
CA ALA A 22 4.09 -4.49 16.20
C ALA A 22 2.78 -5.12 16.70
N LYS A 23 2.31 -4.65 17.86
CA LYS A 23 1.01 -5.03 18.41
C LYS A 23 -0.06 -4.04 17.98
N PHE A 24 -0.92 -4.44 17.04
CA PHE A 24 -2.06 -3.64 16.60
C PHE A 24 -3.23 -3.82 17.56
N LYS A 25 -3.71 -2.74 18.16
CA LYS A 25 -4.78 -2.76 19.17
C LYS A 25 -6.18 -2.94 18.56
N ASN A 26 -6.36 -2.59 17.29
CA ASN A 26 -7.66 -2.66 16.62
C ASN A 26 -7.53 -3.47 15.33
N THR A 27 -7.76 -4.77 15.42
CA THR A 27 -7.64 -5.73 14.30
C THR A 27 -8.82 -5.68 13.34
N GLU A 28 -9.87 -4.91 13.66
CA GLU A 28 -11.07 -4.78 12.82
C GLU A 28 -11.08 -3.56 11.92
N ALA A 29 -10.14 -2.64 12.11
CA ALA A 29 -10.03 -1.47 11.28
C ALA A 29 -9.50 -1.84 9.89
N TRP A 30 -9.99 -1.15 8.85
CA TRP A 30 -9.70 -1.53 7.47
C TRP A 30 -8.19 -1.45 7.12
N ASP A 31 -7.44 -0.59 7.79
CA ASP A 31 -5.98 -0.46 7.71
C ASP A 31 -5.24 -1.75 8.07
N VAL A 32 -5.84 -2.63 8.87
CA VAL A 32 -5.28 -3.96 9.18
C VAL A 32 -5.20 -4.84 7.93
N ASN A 33 -6.12 -4.69 6.97
CA ASN A 33 -6.04 -5.43 5.71
C ASN A 33 -4.76 -5.08 4.93
N VAL A 34 -4.34 -3.81 4.97
CA VAL A 34 -3.09 -3.37 4.34
C VAL A 34 -1.89 -3.99 5.03
N ILE A 35 -1.93 -4.09 6.36
CA ILE A 35 -0.88 -4.77 7.14
C ILE A 35 -0.83 -6.25 6.79
N ASP A 36 -1.97 -6.94 6.74
CA ASP A 36 -2.03 -8.35 6.36
C ASP A 36 -1.49 -8.59 4.95
N PHE A 37 -1.76 -7.68 4.01
CA PHE A 37 -1.18 -7.71 2.68
C PHE A 37 0.34 -7.52 2.70
N ILE A 38 0.85 -6.52 3.43
CA ILE A 38 2.29 -6.27 3.57
C ILE A 38 3.00 -7.49 4.20
N LEU A 39 2.35 -8.14 5.16
CA LEU A 39 2.84 -9.35 5.82
C LEU A 39 2.70 -10.61 4.96
N GLY A 40 2.12 -10.51 3.76
CA GLY A 40 1.92 -11.64 2.84
C GLY A 40 0.86 -12.64 3.31
N ARG A 41 -0.02 -12.24 4.23
CA ARG A 41 -1.12 -13.10 4.74
C ARG A 41 -2.31 -13.13 3.78
N ILE A 42 -2.47 -12.08 2.98
CA ILE A 42 -3.48 -11.97 1.92
C ILE A 42 -2.79 -11.46 0.65
N ASP A 43 -3.35 -11.80 -0.51
CA ASP A 43 -2.86 -11.30 -1.80
C ASP A 43 -3.57 -10.01 -2.25
N GLU A 44 -3.19 -9.50 -3.42
CA GLU A 44 -3.75 -8.26 -3.96
C GLU A 44 -5.25 -8.37 -4.30
N ASP A 45 -5.71 -9.52 -4.76
CA ASP A 45 -7.10 -9.74 -5.14
C ASP A 45 -7.97 -9.81 -3.89
N GLU A 46 -7.48 -10.49 -2.85
CA GLU A 46 -8.12 -10.53 -1.55
C GLU A 46 -8.16 -9.14 -0.92
N LEU A 47 -7.07 -8.37 -0.94
CA LEU A 47 -7.04 -6.99 -0.42
C LEU A 47 -8.09 -6.10 -1.11
N ARG A 48 -8.24 -6.21 -2.44
CA ARG A 48 -9.25 -5.45 -3.21
C ARG A 48 -10.69 -5.84 -2.86
N LYS A 49 -10.92 -7.08 -2.41
CA LYS A 49 -12.25 -7.63 -2.08
C LYS A 49 -12.61 -7.54 -0.61
N ARG A 50 -11.68 -7.17 0.27
CA ARG A 50 -11.94 -7.07 1.72
C ARG A 50 -13.09 -6.11 2.01
N PRO A 51 -14.04 -6.50 2.88
CA PRO A 51 -15.15 -5.64 3.24
C PRO A 51 -14.64 -4.39 3.95
N LEU A 52 -15.31 -3.27 3.69
CA LEU A 52 -15.08 -2.06 4.46
C LEU A 52 -15.57 -2.26 5.89
N LYS A 53 -14.74 -1.85 6.85
CA LYS A 53 -15.10 -1.78 8.26
C LYS A 53 -14.74 -0.39 8.81
N GLY A 54 -15.50 0.07 9.80
CA GLY A 54 -15.30 1.38 10.43
C GLY A 54 -15.71 2.54 9.53
N THR A 55 -14.96 3.64 9.58
CA THR A 55 -15.28 4.92 8.93
C THR A 55 -14.74 5.06 7.51
N TRP A 56 -14.13 4.02 6.96
CA TRP A 56 -13.52 4.07 5.62
C TRP A 56 -14.57 4.03 4.52
N SER A 57 -14.50 4.97 3.59
CA SER A 57 -15.27 4.91 2.35
C SER A 57 -14.66 3.91 1.35
N LYS A 58 -15.47 3.47 0.37
CA LYS A 58 -15.00 2.62 -0.75
C LYS A 58 -13.84 3.24 -1.50
N GLN A 59 -13.88 4.55 -1.68
CA GLN A 59 -12.88 5.28 -2.42
C GLN A 59 -11.55 5.37 -1.66
N GLU A 60 -11.59 5.64 -0.35
CA GLU A 60 -10.39 5.66 0.48
C GLU A 60 -9.73 4.29 0.56
N ALA A 61 -10.52 3.24 0.74
CA ALA A 61 -10.02 1.87 0.74
C ALA A 61 -9.37 1.50 -0.60
N ALA A 62 -10.02 1.83 -1.72
CA ALA A 62 -9.45 1.58 -3.05
C ALA A 62 -8.14 2.37 -3.25
N CYS A 63 -8.10 3.64 -2.85
CA CYS A 63 -6.92 4.50 -2.90
C CYS A 63 -5.75 3.87 -2.14
N THR A 64 -5.94 3.56 -0.86
CA THR A 64 -4.87 3.02 -0.02
C THR A 64 -4.45 1.62 -0.49
N ALA A 65 -5.39 0.76 -0.90
CA ALA A 65 -5.05 -0.56 -1.42
C ALA A 65 -4.16 -0.47 -2.67
N GLN A 66 -4.56 0.31 -3.68
CA GLN A 66 -3.81 0.45 -4.92
C GLN A 66 -2.44 1.10 -4.69
N PHE A 67 -2.36 2.09 -3.81
CA PHE A 67 -1.09 2.69 -3.42
C PHE A 67 -0.14 1.64 -2.84
N HIS A 68 -0.59 0.86 -1.84
CA HIS A 68 0.27 -0.14 -1.19
C HIS A 68 0.63 -1.32 -2.09
N ILE A 69 -0.25 -1.73 -3.00
CA ILE A 69 0.06 -2.73 -4.04
C ILE A 69 1.18 -2.21 -4.94
N GLY A 70 1.06 -0.98 -5.43
CA GLY A 70 2.11 -0.33 -6.22
C GLY A 70 3.44 -0.25 -5.47
N GLN A 71 3.42 0.19 -4.21
CA GLN A 71 4.62 0.23 -3.36
C GLN A 71 5.26 -1.14 -3.17
N SER A 72 4.47 -2.18 -2.91
CA SER A 72 4.96 -3.56 -2.75
C SER A 72 5.70 -4.04 -4.00
N HIS A 73 5.13 -3.78 -5.19
CA HIS A 73 5.79 -4.08 -6.45
C HIS A 73 7.08 -3.30 -6.66
N LEU A 74 7.10 -2.00 -6.33
CA LEU A 74 8.34 -1.19 -6.42
C LEU A 74 9.45 -1.74 -5.51
N ILE A 75 9.11 -2.05 -4.26
CA ILE A 75 10.06 -2.62 -3.28
C ILE A 75 10.60 -3.96 -3.79
N ALA A 76 9.76 -4.75 -4.47
CA ALA A 76 10.16 -6.01 -5.09
C ALA A 76 10.85 -5.86 -6.47
N GLY A 77 11.07 -4.64 -6.97
CA GLY A 77 11.67 -4.38 -8.28
C GLY A 77 10.76 -4.70 -9.49
N LYS A 78 9.46 -4.97 -9.26
CA LYS A 78 8.48 -5.34 -10.29
C LYS A 78 7.83 -4.11 -10.93
N VAL A 79 8.62 -3.29 -11.61
CA VAL A 79 8.18 -2.00 -12.19
C VAL A 79 6.93 -2.12 -13.07
N ALA A 80 6.89 -3.14 -13.94
CA ALA A 80 5.77 -3.36 -14.85
C ALA A 80 4.43 -3.60 -14.13
N LEU A 81 4.46 -4.20 -12.95
CA LEU A 81 3.27 -4.42 -12.12
C LEU A 81 2.96 -3.21 -11.23
N ALA A 82 3.99 -2.46 -10.82
CA ALA A 82 3.83 -1.26 -10.01
C ALA A 82 3.08 -0.15 -10.75
N ARG A 83 3.43 0.10 -12.02
CA ARG A 83 2.87 1.19 -12.84
C ARG A 83 1.33 1.22 -12.84
N PRO A 84 0.60 0.15 -13.25
CA PRO A 84 -0.86 0.19 -13.30
C PRO A 84 -1.50 0.38 -11.91
N ALA A 85 -0.88 -0.16 -10.85
CA ALA A 85 -1.38 0.02 -9.49
C ALA A 85 -1.23 1.47 -8.99
N LEU A 86 -0.11 2.15 -9.32
CA LEU A 86 0.11 3.55 -8.98
C LEU A 86 -0.82 4.50 -9.76
N GLU A 87 -1.07 4.22 -11.04
CA GLU A 87 -2.05 4.96 -11.86
C GLU A 87 -3.47 4.80 -11.31
N ALA A 88 -3.84 3.59 -10.89
CA ALA A 88 -5.11 3.33 -10.22
C ALA A 88 -5.21 4.06 -8.87
N ALA A 89 -4.10 4.15 -8.12
CA ALA A 89 -4.05 4.91 -6.87
C ALA A 89 -4.33 6.40 -7.12
N ILE A 90 -3.68 7.03 -8.08
CA ILE A 90 -3.92 8.46 -8.43
C ILE A 90 -5.39 8.71 -8.74
N THR A 91 -6.01 7.81 -9.52
CA THR A 91 -7.42 7.92 -9.92
C THR A 91 -8.37 7.78 -8.72
N ALA A 92 -8.06 6.88 -7.78
CA ALA A 92 -8.89 6.63 -6.60
C ALA A 92 -8.69 7.68 -5.49
N CYS A 93 -7.48 8.22 -5.33
CA CYS A 93 -7.07 9.09 -4.23
C CYS A 93 -7.47 10.58 -4.40
N LYS A 94 -8.57 10.91 -5.10
CA LYS A 94 -8.93 12.30 -5.48
C LYS A 94 -8.78 13.35 -4.37
N ASP A 95 -9.16 13.03 -3.13
CA ASP A 95 -9.08 13.93 -1.97
C ASP A 95 -7.88 13.64 -1.04
N ARG A 96 -7.12 12.58 -1.31
CA ARG A 96 -5.94 12.16 -0.54
C ARG A 96 -4.67 12.58 -1.25
N ALA A 97 -4.33 13.86 -1.05
CA ALA A 97 -3.19 14.51 -1.68
C ALA A 97 -1.85 13.79 -1.44
N PHE A 98 -1.68 13.10 -0.30
CA PHE A 98 -0.43 12.40 -0.01
C PHE A 98 -0.24 11.16 -0.89
N GLU A 99 -1.16 10.19 -0.86
CA GLU A 99 -1.04 8.95 -1.64
C GLU A 99 -1.03 9.23 -3.15
N SER A 100 -1.82 10.20 -3.64
CA SER A 100 -1.81 10.58 -5.04
C SER A 100 -0.49 11.24 -5.46
N SER A 101 0.02 12.19 -4.67
CA SER A 101 1.30 12.86 -4.97
C SER A 101 2.47 11.88 -4.88
N ALA A 102 2.48 11.01 -3.88
CA ALA A 102 3.52 9.99 -3.73
C ALA A 102 3.51 8.99 -4.90
N ALA A 103 2.31 8.55 -5.33
CA ALA A 103 2.18 7.70 -6.50
C ALA A 103 2.67 8.38 -7.79
N GLN A 104 2.32 9.65 -7.99
CA GLN A 104 2.79 10.43 -9.14
C GLN A 104 4.32 10.56 -9.14
N MET A 105 4.92 10.92 -8.00
CA MET A 105 6.38 11.01 -7.86
C MET A 105 7.08 9.69 -8.14
N ASP A 106 6.45 8.56 -7.82
CA ASP A 106 7.00 7.25 -8.14
C ASP A 106 6.90 6.95 -9.63
N LEU A 107 5.76 7.22 -10.27
CA LEU A 107 5.58 7.07 -11.71
C LEU A 107 6.60 7.90 -12.51
N ASP A 108 6.86 9.13 -12.08
CA ASP A 108 7.82 10.05 -12.73
C ASP A 108 9.26 9.52 -12.69
N ARG A 109 9.58 8.66 -11.72
CA ARG A 109 10.91 8.03 -11.56
C ARG A 109 11.02 6.68 -12.26
N LEU A 110 9.91 6.08 -12.67
CA LEU A 110 9.95 4.80 -13.37
C LEU A 110 10.48 4.99 -14.79
N PRO A 111 11.32 4.06 -15.30
CA PRO A 111 11.68 4.04 -16.71
C PRO A 111 10.40 3.91 -17.55
N LYS A 112 10.36 4.65 -18.67
CA LYS A 112 9.26 4.62 -19.62
C LYS A 112 9.15 3.26 -20.28
#